data_AF-A0ABD5ZDI4-F1
#
_entry.id   AF-A0ABD5ZDI4-F1
#
_cell.length_a   1.000
_cell.length_b   1.000
_cell.length_c   1.000
_cell.angle_alpha   90.00
_cell.angle_beta   90.00
_cell.angle_gamma   90.00
#
_symmetry.space_group_name_H-M   'P 1'
#
loop_
_entity.id
_entity.type
_entity.pdbx_description
1 polymer ?
#
loop_
_entity_poly.entity_id
_entity_poly.type
_entity_poly.pdbx_seq_one_letter_code
_entity_poly.pdbx_strand_id
1 'polypeptide(L)'
;MSSHSESSQHDQQTGSGTDENPVTDEQYGVLKTENDPRPKEEIISTIARRHPIELEERIDTLGKPLIIECASPGWQPDEWPPEDAYPEGLPPNYTEPGDTRYPAVPCSLEAQADEIVKAAKAGCAAAHIHPRDPADCLGTDDVDMLADIYRRIFEETDVVSVQHSWKITPDNSIDYIDMAEQKLAAAGGSNKYIQGSVMLWPPFDSYPKKYTERMREGVEFYREHGIKPIHKVRSSYNTRRLYRDLNATGLLDDGDGPLCVFHDMGHPFGWPLDQDPWMPIEMITSLEQTKQRFPDDTVIGVCSGGRNWLPITIEAILRGVDYVRVGIEDYYWMYPHRDEVIQENIEVVNKIVDFCNIIGREVATPAQARDIMGIELT
;
A
#
# COMPACT_ATOMS: atom_id res chain seq x y z
N MET A 1 14.04 -70.58 26.49
CA MET A 1 12.95 -70.97 25.57
C MET A 1 13.18 -70.17 24.30
N SER A 2 14.11 -70.63 23.45
CA SER A 2 13.86 -71.58 22.35
C SER A 2 13.02 -70.89 21.27
N SER A 3 13.64 -70.24 20.28
CA SER A 3 14.35 -70.80 19.10
C SER A 3 13.41 -71.21 17.98
N HIS A 4 13.52 -70.53 16.83
CA HIS A 4 14.03 -71.07 15.56
C HIS A 4 13.81 -70.01 14.46
N SER A 5 14.85 -69.46 13.84
CA SER A 5 15.82 -70.01 12.84
C SER A 5 15.38 -69.49 11.46
N GLU A 6 16.21 -69.12 10.49
CA GLU A 6 17.65 -69.20 10.15
C GLU A 6 17.91 -67.99 9.22
N SER A 7 18.97 -67.17 9.38
CA SER A 7 20.34 -67.33 8.88
C SER A 7 20.51 -67.86 7.44
N SER A 8 21.00 -67.03 6.54
CA SER A 8 22.10 -67.38 5.62
C SER A 8 22.75 -66.08 5.10
N GLN A 9 23.89 -65.70 5.64
CA GLN A 9 25.21 -65.86 4.99
C GLN A 9 25.35 -65.01 3.71
N HIS A 10 26.00 -63.87 3.88
CA HIS A 10 26.73 -63.19 2.83
C HIS A 10 27.89 -64.08 2.40
N ASP A 11 27.79 -64.67 1.22
CA ASP A 11 28.91 -65.30 0.54
C ASP A 11 29.33 -64.39 -0.63
N GLN A 12 30.62 -64.09 -0.66
CA GLN A 12 31.26 -63.36 -1.75
C GLN A 12 31.23 -64.26 -3.00
N GLN A 13 30.61 -63.80 -4.08
CA GLN A 13 30.94 -64.26 -5.41
C GLN A 13 31.39 -63.09 -6.28
N THR A 14 32.69 -63.14 -6.56
CA THR A 14 33.39 -62.47 -7.66
C THR A 14 32.66 -62.74 -8.98
N GLY A 15 32.15 -61.68 -9.61
CA GLY A 15 31.55 -61.72 -10.94
C GLY A 15 32.06 -60.53 -11.75
N SER A 16 32.86 -60.85 -12.77
CA SER A 16 33.50 -59.96 -13.74
C SER A 16 32.51 -59.30 -14.70
N GLY A 17 32.80 -58.05 -15.09
CA GLY A 17 32.16 -57.33 -16.20
C GLY A 17 30.88 -56.61 -15.74
N THR A 18 30.68 -55.33 -16.01
CA THR A 18 31.22 -54.41 -17.01
C THR A 18 31.16 -53.00 -16.44
N ASP A 19 32.11 -52.13 -16.79
CA ASP A 19 31.95 -50.67 -16.70
C ASP A 19 30.74 -50.28 -17.57
N GLU A 20 29.54 -50.30 -16.99
CA GLU A 20 28.40 -49.63 -17.59
C GLU A 20 28.59 -48.14 -17.34
N ASN A 21 29.19 -47.47 -18.33
CA ASN A 21 29.06 -46.03 -18.54
C ASN A 21 27.60 -45.65 -18.30
N PRO A 22 27.30 -44.56 -17.57
CA PRO A 22 25.94 -44.18 -17.28
C PRO A 22 25.21 -44.00 -18.60
N VAL A 23 24.27 -44.91 -18.86
CA VAL A 23 23.29 -44.84 -19.92
C VAL A 23 22.70 -43.44 -19.84
N THR A 24 22.91 -42.67 -20.90
CA THR A 24 22.37 -41.33 -21.07
C THR A 24 20.93 -41.34 -20.61
N ASP A 25 20.64 -40.63 -19.53
CA ASP A 25 19.28 -40.45 -19.04
C ASP A 25 18.50 -39.71 -20.15
N GLU A 26 17.88 -40.44 -21.06
CA GLU A 26 17.07 -39.88 -22.15
C GLU A 26 15.93 -39.00 -21.60
N GLN A 27 15.56 -39.26 -20.34
CA GLN A 27 14.51 -38.60 -19.61
C GLN A 27 14.98 -37.23 -19.05
N TYR A 28 16.22 -37.10 -18.56
CA TYR A 28 16.68 -35.85 -17.90
C TYR A 28 18.11 -35.35 -18.19
N GLY A 29 18.95 -36.03 -18.98
CA GLY A 29 20.39 -35.74 -19.10
C GLY A 29 20.87 -35.25 -20.48
N VAL A 30 20.99 -33.93 -20.66
CA VAL A 30 21.45 -33.29 -21.93
C VAL A 30 22.95 -32.96 -21.93
N LEU A 31 23.78 -33.79 -21.30
CA LEU A 31 25.23 -33.62 -21.23
C LEU A 31 25.94 -34.68 -22.07
N LYS A 32 26.89 -34.25 -22.91
CA LYS A 32 27.69 -35.13 -23.76
C LYS A 32 28.64 -35.97 -22.89
N THR A 33 28.55 -37.29 -22.96
CA THR A 33 29.51 -38.19 -22.31
C THR A 33 30.75 -38.42 -23.19
N GLU A 34 31.83 -38.93 -22.61
CA GLU A 34 33.13 -39.09 -23.28
C GLU A 34 33.05 -39.92 -24.58
N ASN A 35 32.08 -40.84 -24.68
CA ASN A 35 31.85 -41.72 -25.83
C ASN A 35 30.49 -41.51 -26.51
N ASP A 36 29.86 -40.34 -26.36
CA ASP A 36 28.56 -40.05 -26.97
C ASP A 36 28.66 -40.02 -28.52
N PRO A 37 27.97 -40.94 -29.24
CA PRO A 37 28.09 -41.09 -30.69
C PRO A 37 27.33 -40.01 -31.48
N ARG A 38 26.54 -39.15 -30.83
CA ARG A 38 25.70 -38.15 -31.49
C ARG A 38 26.53 -36.94 -31.98
N PRO A 39 26.27 -36.40 -33.19
CA PRO A 39 26.85 -35.15 -33.66
C PRO A 39 26.51 -33.96 -32.76
N LYS A 40 27.43 -32.98 -32.67
CA LYS A 40 27.25 -31.76 -31.84
C LYS A 40 25.98 -31.00 -32.24
N GLU A 41 25.69 -30.93 -33.53
CA GLU A 41 24.54 -30.22 -34.10
C GLU A 41 23.22 -30.86 -33.67
N GLU A 42 23.17 -32.19 -33.58
CA GLU A 42 21.99 -32.93 -33.10
C GLU A 42 21.75 -32.68 -31.61
N ILE A 43 22.82 -32.65 -30.80
CA ILE A 43 22.75 -32.33 -29.37
C ILE A 43 22.28 -30.88 -29.17
N ILE A 44 22.86 -29.92 -29.90
CA ILE A 44 22.44 -28.50 -29.86
C ILE A 44 20.97 -28.35 -30.26
N SER A 45 20.54 -28.99 -31.35
CA SER A 45 19.14 -28.94 -31.80
C SER A 45 18.18 -29.55 -30.79
N THR A 46 18.61 -30.59 -30.08
CA THR A 46 17.81 -31.21 -29.02
C THR A 46 17.74 -30.32 -27.78
N ILE A 47 18.84 -29.69 -27.37
CA ILE A 47 18.86 -28.69 -26.30
C ILE A 47 17.94 -27.53 -26.66
N ALA A 48 18.09 -26.95 -27.85
CA ALA A 48 17.28 -25.81 -28.29
C ALA A 48 15.78 -26.13 -28.40
N ARG A 49 15.40 -27.37 -28.74
CA ARG A 49 13.99 -27.79 -28.74
C ARG A 49 13.44 -28.04 -27.33
N ARG A 50 14.29 -28.45 -26.38
CA ARG A 50 13.90 -28.72 -24.99
C ARG A 50 13.94 -27.48 -24.11
N HIS A 51 14.83 -26.54 -24.44
CA HIS A 51 15.02 -25.24 -23.83
C HIS A 51 14.91 -24.19 -24.94
N PRO A 52 13.70 -24.00 -25.50
CA PRO A 52 13.49 -22.96 -26.49
C PRO A 52 13.87 -21.61 -25.89
N ILE A 53 14.28 -20.70 -26.78
CA ILE A 53 14.33 -19.29 -26.40
C ILE A 53 12.87 -18.87 -26.21
N GLU A 54 12.54 -18.57 -24.98
CA GLU A 54 11.26 -17.99 -24.59
C GLU A 54 11.16 -16.57 -25.19
N LEU A 55 10.11 -16.34 -25.97
CA LEU A 55 9.88 -15.11 -26.76
C LEU A 55 8.69 -14.29 -26.21
N GLU A 56 8.23 -14.59 -25.00
CA GLU A 56 7.12 -13.91 -24.36
C GLU A 56 7.39 -12.41 -24.23
N GLU A 57 6.30 -11.65 -24.30
CA GLU A 57 6.33 -10.23 -24.01
C GLU A 57 6.78 -10.00 -22.56
N ARG A 58 7.41 -8.86 -22.33
CA ARG A 58 7.85 -8.45 -21.00
C ARG A 58 6.64 -8.37 -20.07
N ILE A 59 6.77 -8.90 -18.86
CA ILE A 59 5.77 -8.72 -17.81
C ILE A 59 5.88 -7.27 -17.30
N ASP A 60 4.83 -6.48 -17.53
CA ASP A 60 4.81 -5.04 -17.22
C ASP A 60 4.24 -4.71 -15.83
N THR A 61 3.91 -5.71 -15.01
CA THR A 61 3.32 -5.53 -13.67
C THR A 61 4.10 -4.54 -12.79
N LEU A 62 5.42 -4.48 -12.92
CA LEU A 62 6.28 -3.56 -12.16
C LEU A 62 6.96 -2.50 -13.04
N GLY A 63 6.47 -2.31 -14.26
CA GLY A 63 7.07 -1.44 -15.27
C GLY A 63 6.85 0.06 -15.02
N LYS A 64 5.83 0.43 -14.23
CA LYS A 64 5.56 1.81 -13.84
C LYS A 64 6.24 2.15 -12.51
N PRO A 65 6.78 3.38 -12.35
CA PRO A 65 7.31 3.83 -11.07
C PRO A 65 6.21 3.83 -10.00
N LEU A 66 6.55 3.44 -8.79
CA LEU A 66 5.61 3.36 -7.66
C LEU A 66 5.47 4.72 -6.98
N ILE A 67 4.25 5.19 -6.80
CA ILE A 67 3.97 6.35 -5.95
C ILE A 67 3.98 5.90 -4.49
N ILE A 68 4.86 6.49 -3.69
CA ILE A 68 4.89 6.29 -2.24
C ILE A 68 4.37 7.57 -1.58
N GLU A 69 3.31 7.44 -0.80
CA GLU A 69 2.78 8.51 0.05
C GLU A 69 3.26 8.35 1.48
N CYS A 70 3.72 9.46 2.06
CA CYS A 70 3.98 9.56 3.50
C CYS A 70 2.73 10.09 4.23
N ALA A 71 2.16 9.28 5.12
CA ALA A 71 1.04 9.65 5.99
C ALA A 71 1.51 9.83 7.44
N SER A 72 1.68 11.09 7.86
CA SER A 72 2.19 11.47 9.18
C SER A 72 1.67 12.85 9.57
N PRO A 73 1.31 13.11 10.84
CA PRO A 73 1.41 12.23 12.02
C PRO A 73 0.15 11.39 12.33
N GLY A 74 -0.94 11.57 11.58
CA GLY A 74 -2.19 10.82 11.76
C GLY A 74 -2.99 11.18 13.02
N TRP A 75 -3.73 10.20 13.58
CA TRP A 75 -4.82 10.45 14.54
C TRP A 75 -4.57 10.08 16.01
N GLN A 76 -3.61 9.20 16.33
CA GLN A 76 -3.43 8.75 17.73
C GLN A 76 -2.62 9.76 18.55
N PRO A 77 -2.98 10.02 19.82
CA PRO A 77 -2.13 10.83 20.70
C PRO A 77 -0.74 10.20 20.83
N ASP A 78 0.27 11.04 21.03
CA ASP A 78 1.64 10.62 21.30
C ASP A 78 1.78 10.00 22.70
N GLU A 79 0.87 10.33 23.62
CA GLU A 79 0.87 9.89 25.02
C GLU A 79 -0.04 8.67 25.31
N TRP A 80 0.23 8.01 26.44
CA TRP A 80 -0.66 6.97 26.99
C TRP A 80 -1.96 7.59 27.54
N PRO A 81 -3.13 7.02 27.20
CA PRO A 81 -4.39 7.51 27.74
C PRO A 81 -4.56 7.07 29.22
N PRO A 82 -5.56 7.63 29.91
CA PRO A 82 -5.94 7.17 31.25
C PRO A 82 -6.28 5.68 31.28
N GLU A 83 -6.06 5.02 32.41
CA GLU A 83 -6.25 3.56 32.57
C GLU A 83 -7.68 3.09 32.24
N ASP A 84 -8.69 3.95 32.43
CA ASP A 84 -10.10 3.63 32.13
C ASP A 84 -10.40 3.49 30.64
N ALA A 85 -9.49 3.94 29.76
CA ALA A 85 -9.52 3.66 28.33
C ALA A 85 -9.27 2.17 28.01
N TYR A 86 -8.79 1.38 28.98
CA TYR A 86 -8.49 -0.05 28.83
C TYR A 86 -9.38 -0.92 29.75
N PRO A 87 -10.68 -1.04 29.46
CA PRO A 87 -11.62 -1.77 30.32
C PRO A 87 -11.32 -3.27 30.44
N GLU A 88 -10.55 -3.83 29.50
CA GLU A 88 -10.15 -5.25 29.46
C GLU A 88 -8.73 -5.50 30.03
N GLY A 89 -8.06 -4.46 30.53
CA GLY A 89 -6.72 -4.53 31.11
C GLY A 89 -5.67 -3.77 30.30
N LEU A 90 -4.63 -3.29 31.00
CA LEU A 90 -3.56 -2.49 30.42
C LEU A 90 -2.69 -3.29 29.43
N PRO A 91 -2.24 -2.66 28.32
CA PRO A 91 -1.23 -3.25 27.44
C PRO A 91 0.06 -3.63 28.20
N PRO A 92 0.80 -4.68 27.80
CA PRO A 92 2.02 -5.11 28.51
C PRO A 92 3.13 -4.05 28.60
N ASN A 93 3.15 -3.09 27.67
CA ASN A 93 4.12 -2.00 27.60
C ASN A 93 3.54 -0.65 28.09
N TYR A 94 2.36 -0.65 28.70
CA TYR A 94 1.79 0.54 29.31
C TYR A 94 2.67 1.02 30.47
N THR A 95 2.93 2.33 30.54
CA THR A 95 3.68 2.94 31.64
C THR A 95 2.73 3.68 32.60
N GLU A 96 2.44 4.96 32.36
CA GLU A 96 1.48 5.77 33.12
C GLU A 96 0.76 6.78 32.20
N PRO A 97 -0.42 7.30 32.56
CA PRO A 97 -1.10 8.31 31.76
C PRO A 97 -0.23 9.55 31.53
N GLY A 98 -0.15 10.01 30.28
CA GLY A 98 0.67 11.17 29.89
C GLY A 98 2.13 10.86 29.56
N ASP A 99 2.61 9.64 29.80
CA ASP A 99 3.91 9.24 29.28
C ASP A 99 3.88 9.09 27.76
N THR A 100 5.01 9.36 27.10
CA THR A 100 5.17 9.13 25.65
C THR A 100 4.94 7.66 25.31
N ARG A 101 3.92 7.42 24.49
CA ARG A 101 3.54 6.13 23.91
C ARG A 101 4.12 5.94 22.52
N TYR A 102 4.10 6.98 21.67
CA TYR A 102 4.55 6.94 20.29
C TYR A 102 5.57 8.04 19.99
N PRO A 103 6.87 7.77 20.14
CA PRO A 103 7.94 8.76 19.98
C PRO A 103 8.00 9.40 18.59
N ALA A 104 7.54 8.68 17.56
CA ALA A 104 7.57 9.16 16.19
C ALA A 104 6.54 10.26 15.88
N VAL A 105 5.62 10.60 16.79
CA VAL A 105 4.56 11.60 16.56
C VAL A 105 5.11 13.02 16.74
N PRO A 106 5.27 13.83 15.68
CA PRO A 106 5.66 15.24 15.80
C PRO A 106 4.49 16.12 16.26
N CYS A 107 4.75 16.97 17.28
CA CYS A 107 3.74 17.91 17.80
C CYS A 107 3.87 19.33 17.21
N SER A 108 5.09 19.87 17.09
CA SER A 108 5.25 21.22 16.52
C SER A 108 4.99 21.25 15.01
N LEU A 109 4.44 22.35 14.48
CA LEU A 109 4.19 22.50 13.04
C LEU A 109 5.47 22.35 12.20
N GLU A 110 6.61 22.76 12.75
CA GLU A 110 7.92 22.59 12.11
C GLU A 110 8.33 21.13 12.04
N ALA A 111 8.24 20.39 13.16
CA ALA A 111 8.53 18.96 13.17
C ALA A 111 7.60 18.16 12.26
N GLN A 112 6.32 18.55 12.18
CA GLN A 112 5.34 17.95 11.26
C GLN A 112 5.74 18.17 9.79
N ALA A 113 6.19 19.37 9.43
CA ALA A 113 6.68 19.66 8.08
C ALA A 113 8.00 18.94 7.76
N ASP A 114 8.95 18.98 8.68
CA ASP A 114 10.28 18.35 8.53
C ASP A 114 10.17 16.84 8.28
N GLU A 115 9.21 16.18 8.93
CA GLU A 115 8.98 14.75 8.74
C GLU A 115 8.58 14.42 7.29
N ILE A 116 7.68 15.21 6.70
CA ILE A 116 7.28 15.06 5.30
C ILE A 116 8.44 15.42 4.37
N VAL A 117 9.22 16.46 4.68
CA VAL A 117 10.38 16.87 3.88
C VAL A 117 11.45 15.77 3.85
N LYS A 118 11.72 15.12 5.00
CA LYS A 118 12.62 13.96 5.08
C LYS A 118 12.11 12.80 4.23
N ALA A 119 10.83 12.46 4.34
CA ALA A 119 10.21 11.38 3.58
C ALA A 119 10.25 11.67 2.06
N ALA A 120 9.98 12.90 1.65
CA ALA A 120 10.07 13.33 0.25
C ALA A 120 11.49 13.20 -0.29
N LYS A 121 12.49 13.63 0.47
CA LYS A 121 13.92 13.48 0.12
C LYS A 121 14.36 12.01 0.06
N ALA A 122 13.69 11.12 0.78
CA ALA A 122 13.93 9.68 0.73
C ALA A 122 13.25 8.97 -0.45
N GLY A 123 12.22 9.57 -1.07
CA GLY A 123 11.54 9.01 -2.25
C GLY A 123 10.01 9.04 -2.20
N CYS A 124 9.39 9.63 -1.16
CA CYS A 124 7.95 9.85 -1.18
C CYS A 124 7.56 10.93 -2.19
N ALA A 125 6.56 10.63 -3.00
CA ALA A 125 6.05 11.55 -4.01
C ALA A 125 4.81 12.31 -3.54
N ALA A 126 4.09 11.77 -2.55
CA ALA A 126 2.84 12.29 -2.01
C ALA A 126 2.90 12.39 -0.48
N ALA A 127 2.05 13.25 0.09
CA ALA A 127 1.95 13.46 1.52
C ALA A 127 0.50 13.58 1.98
N HIS A 128 0.19 12.95 3.10
CA HIS A 128 -1.08 13.07 3.82
C HIS A 128 -0.81 13.42 5.29
N ILE A 129 -1.59 14.37 5.80
CA ILE A 129 -1.29 15.07 7.05
C ILE A 129 -2.60 15.32 7.79
N HIS A 130 -2.64 14.89 9.05
CA HIS A 130 -3.59 15.39 10.04
C HIS A 130 -2.82 16.28 11.00
N PRO A 131 -3.01 17.61 10.96
CA PRO A 131 -2.26 18.51 11.81
C PRO A 131 -2.43 18.18 13.29
N ARG A 132 -1.36 18.39 14.06
CA ARG A 132 -1.40 18.41 15.52
C ARG A 132 -1.32 19.81 16.06
N ASP A 133 -2.15 20.11 17.05
CA ASP A 133 -2.05 21.38 17.78
C ASP A 133 -0.77 21.38 18.63
N PRO A 134 0.16 22.33 18.45
CA PRO A 134 1.37 22.40 19.26
C PRO A 134 1.13 22.60 20.77
N ALA A 135 -0.08 23.02 21.18
CA ALA A 135 -0.42 23.23 22.57
C ALA A 135 -0.60 21.93 23.37
N ASP A 136 -1.11 20.87 22.74
CA ASP A 136 -1.47 19.61 23.40
C ASP A 136 -1.17 18.33 22.57
N CYS A 137 -0.60 18.48 21.37
CA CYS A 137 -0.28 17.41 20.42
C CYS A 137 -1.50 16.60 19.92
N LEU A 138 -2.72 17.09 20.12
CA LEU A 138 -3.93 16.41 19.67
C LEU A 138 -4.19 16.66 18.17
N GLY A 139 -4.81 15.67 17.52
CA GLY A 139 -5.23 15.77 16.13
C GLY A 139 -6.31 16.84 15.93
N THR A 140 -6.15 17.64 14.88
CA THR A 140 -7.10 18.68 14.47
C THR A 140 -7.27 18.68 12.95
N ASP A 141 -8.40 19.21 12.48
CA ASP A 141 -8.67 19.49 11.06
C ASP A 141 -8.52 21.00 10.76
N ASP A 142 -7.78 21.73 11.58
CA ASP A 142 -7.51 23.15 11.39
C ASP A 142 -6.76 23.41 10.07
N VAL A 143 -7.43 24.13 9.17
CA VAL A 143 -6.93 24.41 7.83
C VAL A 143 -5.78 25.42 7.83
N ASP A 144 -5.75 26.35 8.78
CA ASP A 144 -4.65 27.33 8.88
C ASP A 144 -3.37 26.64 9.35
N MET A 145 -3.47 25.72 10.32
CA MET A 145 -2.34 24.88 10.73
C MET A 145 -1.85 23.99 9.58
N LEU A 146 -2.77 23.35 8.85
CA LEU A 146 -2.41 22.55 7.66
C LEU A 146 -1.69 23.39 6.60
N ALA A 147 -2.20 24.60 6.34
CA ALA A 147 -1.60 25.53 5.38
C ALA A 147 -0.19 25.96 5.80
N ASP A 148 0.03 26.21 7.09
CA ASP A 148 1.35 26.54 7.63
C ASP A 148 2.36 25.40 7.51
N ILE A 149 1.92 24.16 7.73
CA ILE A 149 2.73 22.96 7.51
C ILE A 149 3.08 22.83 6.03
N TYR A 150 2.09 22.92 5.14
CA TYR A 150 2.32 22.79 3.69
C TYR A 150 3.21 23.88 3.13
N ARG A 151 3.07 25.13 3.59
CA ARG A 151 3.95 26.23 3.17
C ARG A 151 5.42 25.89 3.42
N ARG A 152 5.75 25.34 4.60
CA ARG A 152 7.11 24.88 4.94
C ARG A 152 7.56 23.70 4.07
N ILE A 153 6.68 22.71 3.85
CA ILE A 153 6.96 21.56 2.98
C ILE A 153 7.30 22.01 1.55
N PHE A 154 6.56 22.99 1.02
CA PHE A 154 6.73 23.50 -0.33
C PHE A 154 7.87 24.51 -0.49
N GLU A 155 8.53 24.93 0.60
CA GLU A 155 9.80 25.66 0.53
C GLU A 155 10.97 24.72 0.14
N GLU A 156 10.82 23.42 0.37
CA GLU A 156 11.90 22.42 0.23
C GLU A 156 11.58 21.31 -0.79
N THR A 157 10.31 21.07 -1.07
CA THR A 157 9.82 19.92 -1.87
C THR A 157 8.64 20.30 -2.74
N ASP A 158 8.18 19.37 -3.58
CA ASP A 158 7.01 19.55 -4.43
C ASP A 158 6.06 18.34 -4.34
N VAL A 159 5.84 17.76 -3.15
CA VAL A 159 5.00 16.56 -3.00
C VAL A 159 3.55 16.77 -3.51
N VAL A 160 2.88 15.69 -3.92
CA VAL A 160 1.43 15.70 -4.14
C VAL A 160 0.73 15.79 -2.79
N SER A 161 -0.06 16.84 -2.56
CA SER A 161 -0.89 16.96 -1.35
C SER A 161 -2.14 16.10 -1.47
N VAL A 162 -2.14 14.94 -0.82
CA VAL A 162 -3.29 14.04 -0.73
C VAL A 162 -3.91 14.25 0.64
N GLN A 163 -5.15 14.73 0.68
CA GLN A 163 -5.81 15.14 1.91
C GLN A 163 -7.21 14.57 1.99
N HIS A 164 -7.86 14.71 3.12
CA HIS A 164 -9.32 14.54 3.19
C HIS A 164 -9.99 15.91 3.28
N SER A 165 -11.25 16.03 2.86
CA SER A 165 -12.06 17.22 3.12
C SER A 165 -13.47 16.86 3.56
N TRP A 166 -13.67 15.60 3.98
CA TRP A 166 -14.98 15.11 4.36
C TRP A 166 -15.25 15.36 5.84
N LYS A 167 -16.51 15.62 6.17
CA LYS A 167 -16.99 15.66 7.55
C LYS A 167 -18.39 15.10 7.65
N ILE A 168 -18.72 14.44 8.76
CA ILE A 168 -20.08 14.01 9.06
C ILE A 168 -20.87 15.22 9.56
N THR A 169 -21.99 15.49 8.92
CA THR A 169 -22.87 16.61 9.29
C THR A 169 -23.79 16.22 10.46
N PRO A 170 -24.32 17.19 11.25
CA PRO A 170 -25.18 16.89 12.39
C PRO A 170 -26.45 16.08 12.08
N ASP A 171 -26.93 16.09 10.82
CA ASP A 171 -28.07 15.30 10.37
C ASP A 171 -27.72 13.86 9.95
N ASN A 172 -26.47 13.43 10.21
CA ASN A 172 -25.86 12.17 9.79
C ASN A 172 -25.78 12.02 8.26
N SER A 173 -25.48 13.10 7.55
CA SER A 173 -25.04 13.09 6.16
C SER A 173 -23.51 13.27 6.09
N ILE A 174 -22.97 13.51 4.90
CA ILE A 174 -21.56 13.76 4.67
C ILE A 174 -21.41 15.01 3.81
N ASP A 175 -20.49 15.88 4.19
CA ASP A 175 -20.07 17.03 3.40
C ASP A 175 -18.63 16.81 2.93
N TYR A 176 -18.36 17.16 1.68
CA TYR A 176 -17.04 17.07 1.03
C TYR A 176 -16.48 18.44 0.63
N ILE A 177 -17.33 19.48 0.66
CA ILE A 177 -17.10 20.75 -0.03
C ILE A 177 -16.55 21.79 0.92
N ASP A 178 -17.17 21.99 2.10
CA ASP A 178 -16.85 23.14 2.96
C ASP A 178 -15.36 23.20 3.33
N MET A 179 -14.76 22.05 3.66
CA MET A 179 -13.34 21.98 4.02
C MET A 179 -12.43 22.07 2.79
N ALA A 180 -12.88 21.61 1.62
CA ALA A 180 -12.13 21.75 0.39
C ALA A 180 -12.05 23.22 -0.04
N GLU A 181 -13.16 23.97 0.06
CA GLU A 181 -13.19 25.42 -0.18
C GLU A 181 -12.22 26.18 0.74
N GLN A 182 -12.18 25.82 2.03
CA GLN A 182 -11.24 26.42 2.97
C GLN A 182 -9.78 26.15 2.58
N LYS A 183 -9.46 24.93 2.17
CA LYS A 183 -8.10 24.55 1.73
C LYS A 183 -7.69 25.25 0.43
N LEU A 184 -8.62 25.39 -0.53
CA LEU A 184 -8.42 26.19 -1.74
C LEU A 184 -8.16 27.66 -1.37
N ALA A 185 -8.97 28.25 -0.48
CA ALA A 185 -8.79 29.62 -0.04
C ALA A 185 -7.43 29.85 0.65
N ALA A 186 -7.03 28.93 1.53
CA ALA A 186 -5.74 28.97 2.21
C ALA A 186 -4.54 28.83 1.23
N ALA A 187 -4.76 28.15 0.10
CA ALA A 187 -3.80 28.02 -0.99
C ALA A 187 -3.93 29.13 -2.07
N GLY A 188 -4.62 30.23 -1.78
CA GLY A 188 -4.78 31.37 -2.70
C GLY A 188 -5.65 31.08 -3.93
N GLY A 189 -6.56 30.10 -3.82
CA GLY A 189 -7.45 29.65 -4.90
C GLY A 189 -6.91 28.46 -5.70
N SER A 190 -5.64 28.07 -5.51
CA SER A 190 -5.05 26.87 -6.12
C SER A 190 -5.41 25.60 -5.37
N ASN A 191 -5.28 24.44 -6.02
CA ASN A 191 -5.39 23.13 -5.39
C ASN A 191 -4.11 22.70 -4.64
N LYS A 192 -3.12 23.58 -4.45
CA LYS A 192 -1.78 23.21 -3.95
C LYS A 192 -1.78 22.48 -2.61
N TYR A 193 -2.75 22.76 -1.73
CA TYR A 193 -2.89 22.12 -0.40
C TYR A 193 -3.88 20.94 -0.37
N ILE A 194 -4.49 20.60 -1.52
CA ILE A 194 -5.46 19.50 -1.67
C ILE A 194 -5.49 19.00 -3.13
N GLN A 195 -4.35 18.62 -3.68
CA GLN A 195 -4.27 18.14 -5.07
C GLN A 195 -5.08 16.86 -5.29
N GLY A 196 -5.13 15.99 -4.28
CA GLY A 196 -6.05 14.84 -4.21
C GLY A 196 -6.88 14.91 -2.94
N SER A 197 -8.17 14.55 -3.02
CA SER A 197 -9.05 14.47 -1.86
C SER A 197 -9.67 13.09 -1.68
N VAL A 198 -9.52 12.53 -0.48
CA VAL A 198 -10.04 11.23 -0.07
C VAL A 198 -11.57 11.27 -0.01
N MET A 199 -12.17 10.41 -0.82
CA MET A 199 -13.58 10.06 -0.84
C MET A 199 -13.77 8.75 -0.08
N LEU A 200 -14.14 8.84 1.19
CA LEU A 200 -14.15 7.67 2.07
C LEU A 200 -15.42 6.82 1.88
N TRP A 201 -15.26 5.55 1.48
CA TRP A 201 -16.37 4.59 1.37
C TRP A 201 -16.54 3.78 2.66
N PRO A 202 -17.58 4.03 3.46
CA PRO A 202 -17.79 3.35 4.75
C PRO A 202 -17.97 1.84 4.59
N PRO A 203 -17.55 1.03 5.58
CA PRO A 203 -17.73 -0.41 5.51
C PRO A 203 -19.23 -0.78 5.57
N PHE A 204 -19.59 -1.89 4.91
CA PHE A 204 -20.93 -2.48 4.91
C PHE A 204 -22.07 -1.49 4.59
N ASP A 205 -23.00 -1.29 5.52
CA ASP A 205 -24.17 -0.42 5.41
C ASP A 205 -24.05 0.84 6.30
N SER A 206 -22.86 1.14 6.81
CA SER A 206 -22.57 2.31 7.66
C SER A 206 -22.55 3.65 6.90
N TYR A 207 -23.29 3.75 5.80
CA TYR A 207 -23.32 4.92 4.95
C TYR A 207 -24.15 6.04 5.58
N PRO A 208 -23.62 7.27 5.63
CA PRO A 208 -24.40 8.45 5.96
C PRO A 208 -25.63 8.62 5.05
N LYS A 209 -26.63 9.36 5.53
CA LYS A 209 -27.80 9.73 4.74
C LYS A 209 -27.35 10.48 3.49
N LYS A 210 -28.06 10.23 2.38
CA LYS A 210 -27.81 10.86 1.08
C LYS A 210 -26.39 10.66 0.55
N TYR A 211 -25.66 9.63 0.99
CA TYR A 211 -24.25 9.48 0.64
C TYR A 211 -23.98 9.54 -0.87
N THR A 212 -24.76 8.85 -1.71
CA THR A 212 -24.53 8.86 -3.18
C THR A 212 -24.77 10.23 -3.81
N GLU A 213 -25.75 11.00 -3.31
CA GLU A 213 -26.01 12.40 -3.72
C GLU A 213 -24.82 13.29 -3.33
N ARG A 214 -24.37 13.21 -2.07
CA ARG A 214 -23.23 13.98 -1.54
C ARG A 214 -21.90 13.61 -2.18
N MET A 215 -21.70 12.33 -2.46
CA MET A 215 -20.55 11.80 -3.19
C MET A 215 -20.48 12.42 -4.58
N ARG A 216 -21.61 12.45 -5.29
CA ARG A 216 -21.69 13.07 -6.62
C ARG A 216 -21.37 14.56 -6.55
N GLU A 217 -22.01 15.31 -5.64
CA GLU A 217 -21.74 16.74 -5.44
C GLU A 217 -20.26 17.01 -5.16
N GLY A 218 -19.64 16.20 -4.29
CA GLY A 218 -18.21 16.30 -3.97
C GLY A 218 -17.31 16.03 -5.17
N VAL A 219 -17.58 14.97 -5.96
CA VAL A 219 -16.80 14.66 -7.17
C VAL A 219 -16.90 15.77 -8.21
N GLU A 220 -18.12 16.28 -8.47
CA GLU A 220 -18.35 17.38 -9.40
C GLU A 220 -17.60 18.64 -8.94
N PHE A 221 -17.67 18.99 -7.64
CA PHE A 221 -16.93 20.11 -7.07
C PHE A 221 -15.41 19.94 -7.18
N TYR A 222 -14.88 18.76 -6.85
CA TYR A 222 -13.45 18.47 -6.94
C TYR A 222 -12.93 18.67 -8.35
N ARG A 223 -13.64 18.18 -9.36
CA ARG A 223 -13.25 18.32 -10.77
C ARG A 223 -13.24 19.76 -11.24
N GLU A 224 -14.25 20.54 -10.86
CA GLU A 224 -14.31 21.98 -11.20
C GLU A 224 -13.09 22.74 -10.66
N HIS A 225 -12.49 22.26 -9.57
CA HIS A 225 -11.35 22.91 -8.90
C HIS A 225 -10.01 22.17 -9.10
N GLY A 226 -9.94 21.20 -10.01
CA GLY A 226 -8.72 20.44 -10.29
C GLY A 226 -8.26 19.53 -9.14
N ILE A 227 -9.15 19.16 -8.21
CA ILE A 227 -8.87 18.23 -7.12
C ILE A 227 -9.16 16.80 -7.62
N LYS A 228 -8.22 15.87 -7.48
CA LYS A 228 -8.43 14.47 -7.86
C LYS A 228 -9.24 13.71 -6.79
N PRO A 229 -10.43 13.17 -7.11
CA PRO A 229 -11.15 12.31 -6.17
C PRO A 229 -10.40 10.98 -5.97
N ILE A 230 -10.08 10.66 -4.72
CA ILE A 230 -9.41 9.41 -4.33
C ILE A 230 -10.43 8.52 -3.61
N HIS A 231 -11.01 7.56 -4.33
CA HIS A 231 -12.02 6.66 -3.78
C HIS A 231 -11.39 5.60 -2.88
N LYS A 232 -11.42 5.85 -1.57
CA LYS A 232 -10.84 4.97 -0.56
C LYS A 232 -11.84 3.90 -0.12
N VAL A 233 -11.65 2.66 -0.57
CA VAL A 233 -12.53 1.50 -0.33
C VAL A 233 -11.94 0.56 0.72
N ARG A 234 -12.78 0.00 1.59
CA ARG A 234 -12.35 -0.87 2.71
C ARG A 234 -12.58 -2.36 2.51
N SER A 235 -13.13 -2.75 1.35
CA SER A 235 -13.51 -4.14 1.10
C SER A 235 -13.83 -4.42 -0.36
N SER A 236 -13.88 -5.70 -0.69
CA SER A 236 -14.44 -6.18 -1.95
C SER A 236 -15.91 -5.77 -2.14
N TYR A 237 -16.71 -5.70 -1.06
CA TYR A 237 -18.08 -5.18 -1.11
C TYR A 237 -18.11 -3.69 -1.49
N ASN A 238 -17.23 -2.87 -0.89
CA ASN A 238 -17.12 -1.45 -1.19
C ASN A 238 -16.72 -1.19 -2.64
N THR A 239 -15.80 -2.01 -3.18
CA THR A 239 -15.39 -1.95 -4.58
C THR A 239 -16.58 -2.12 -5.52
N ARG A 240 -17.45 -3.10 -5.24
CA ARG A 240 -18.70 -3.30 -6.01
C ARG A 240 -19.68 -2.14 -5.84
N ARG A 241 -19.81 -1.58 -4.64
CA ARG A 241 -20.71 -0.44 -4.37
C ARG A 241 -20.24 0.82 -5.10
N LEU A 242 -18.96 1.15 -5.00
CA LEU A 242 -18.30 2.24 -5.73
C LEU A 242 -18.64 2.18 -7.22
N TYR A 243 -18.39 1.03 -7.87
CA TYR A 243 -18.68 0.86 -9.29
C TYR A 243 -20.16 1.17 -9.62
N ARG A 244 -21.10 0.64 -8.82
CA ARG A 244 -22.53 0.85 -9.06
C ARG A 244 -22.92 2.32 -8.93
N ASP A 245 -22.40 3.01 -7.92
CA ASP A 245 -22.73 4.40 -7.66
C ASP A 245 -22.14 5.29 -8.75
N LEU A 246 -20.85 5.15 -9.07
CA LEU A 246 -20.22 5.90 -10.17
C LEU A 246 -20.91 5.65 -11.52
N ASN A 247 -21.26 4.40 -11.81
CA ASN A 247 -21.97 4.07 -13.05
C ASN A 247 -23.35 4.72 -13.12
N ALA A 248 -24.09 4.68 -12.01
CA ALA A 248 -25.43 5.26 -11.94
C ALA A 248 -25.43 6.79 -12.05
N THR A 249 -24.33 7.44 -11.65
CA THR A 249 -24.17 8.89 -11.72
C THR A 249 -23.42 9.36 -12.97
N GLY A 250 -22.91 8.44 -13.80
CA GLY A 250 -22.15 8.78 -15.02
C GLY A 250 -20.72 9.24 -14.75
N LEU A 251 -20.14 8.90 -13.59
CA LEU A 251 -18.81 9.35 -13.13
C LEU A 251 -17.72 8.28 -13.32
N LEU A 252 -17.99 7.19 -14.04
CA LEU A 252 -17.00 6.12 -14.25
C LEU A 252 -15.93 6.47 -15.29
N ASP A 253 -16.31 7.21 -16.33
CA ASP A 253 -15.45 7.55 -17.46
C ASP A 253 -16.09 8.71 -18.22
N ASP A 254 -15.71 9.93 -17.85
CA ASP A 254 -16.22 11.18 -18.44
C ASP A 254 -15.11 12.12 -18.92
N GLY A 255 -13.87 11.65 -18.96
CA GLY A 255 -12.75 12.35 -19.59
C GLY A 255 -11.82 13.14 -18.66
N ASP A 256 -12.04 13.13 -17.34
CA ASP A 256 -11.23 13.86 -16.34
C ASP A 256 -9.96 13.12 -15.88
N GLY A 257 -9.40 12.30 -16.78
CA GLY A 257 -8.25 11.43 -16.50
C GLY A 257 -8.61 10.18 -15.68
N PRO A 258 -7.59 9.43 -15.21
CA PRO A 258 -7.80 8.14 -14.57
C PRO A 258 -8.53 8.27 -13.23
N LEU A 259 -9.39 7.29 -12.93
CA LEU A 259 -9.95 7.10 -11.60
C LEU A 259 -8.83 6.73 -10.61
N CYS A 260 -8.93 7.19 -9.37
CA CYS A 260 -8.06 6.75 -8.28
C CYS A 260 -8.88 5.90 -7.28
N VAL A 261 -8.57 4.61 -7.18
CA VAL A 261 -9.25 3.66 -6.27
C VAL A 261 -8.23 3.08 -5.29
N PHE A 262 -8.29 3.52 -4.04
CA PHE A 262 -7.32 3.16 -3.01
C PHE A 262 -7.94 2.18 -2.01
N HIS A 263 -7.27 1.09 -1.77
CA HIS A 263 -7.72 0.00 -0.91
C HIS A 263 -7.15 0.18 0.50
N ASP A 264 -8.03 0.48 1.46
CA ASP A 264 -7.73 0.60 2.89
C ASP A 264 -7.68 -0.80 3.51
N MET A 265 -6.48 -1.26 3.86
CA MET A 265 -6.19 -2.64 4.25
C MET A 265 -5.48 -2.66 5.59
N GLY A 266 -6.19 -2.85 6.70
CA GLY A 266 -5.52 -3.07 7.99
C GLY A 266 -5.91 -2.10 9.12
N HIS A 267 -6.78 -1.13 8.83
CA HIS A 267 -7.20 -0.13 9.83
C HIS A 267 -8.19 -0.71 10.85
N PRO A 268 -8.19 -0.23 12.11
CA PRO A 268 -9.19 -0.59 13.10
C PRO A 268 -10.60 -0.43 12.50
N PHE A 269 -11.47 -1.44 12.70
CA PHE A 269 -12.81 -1.55 12.10
C PHE A 269 -12.87 -1.93 10.61
N GLY A 270 -11.73 -2.13 9.94
CA GLY A 270 -11.62 -2.70 8.59
C GLY A 270 -11.18 -4.16 8.61
N TRP A 271 -12.14 -5.10 8.49
CA TRP A 271 -11.92 -6.55 8.30
C TRP A 271 -11.07 -7.25 9.39
N PRO A 272 -11.04 -8.60 9.48
CA PRO A 272 -10.44 -9.27 10.63
C PRO A 272 -8.91 -9.17 10.60
N LEU A 273 -8.39 -8.12 11.25
CA LEU A 273 -6.96 -7.90 11.52
C LEU A 273 -6.35 -8.99 12.41
N ASP A 274 -7.21 -9.73 13.11
CA ASP A 274 -6.88 -10.78 14.05
C ASP A 274 -6.61 -12.13 13.39
N GLN A 275 -6.84 -12.26 12.07
CA GLN A 275 -6.67 -13.51 11.34
C GLN A 275 -5.67 -13.35 10.20
N ASP A 276 -4.41 -13.67 10.45
CA ASP A 276 -3.40 -13.85 9.40
C ASP A 276 -3.63 -15.19 8.68
N PRO A 277 -3.65 -15.28 7.33
CA PRO A 277 -3.40 -14.25 6.32
C PRO A 277 -4.67 -13.71 5.63
N TRP A 278 -5.77 -13.53 6.37
CA TRP A 278 -7.05 -13.11 5.80
C TRP A 278 -6.97 -11.74 5.11
N MET A 279 -6.26 -10.78 5.70
CA MET A 279 -6.12 -9.44 5.12
C MET A 279 -5.41 -9.43 3.76
N PRO A 280 -4.26 -10.10 3.58
CA PRO A 280 -3.72 -10.40 2.27
C PRO A 280 -4.75 -10.98 1.29
N ILE A 281 -5.50 -12.03 1.69
CA ILE A 281 -6.48 -12.68 0.81
C ILE A 281 -7.62 -11.73 0.38
N GLU A 282 -8.14 -10.93 1.30
CA GLU A 282 -9.18 -9.95 1.00
C GLU A 282 -8.63 -8.83 0.09
N MET A 283 -7.38 -8.39 0.31
CA MET A 283 -6.71 -7.43 -0.56
C MET A 283 -6.62 -7.96 -1.99
N ILE A 284 -6.15 -9.20 -2.17
CA ILE A 284 -6.11 -9.85 -3.50
C ILE A 284 -7.48 -9.78 -4.16
N THR A 285 -8.50 -10.23 -3.43
CA THR A 285 -9.87 -10.26 -3.94
C THR A 285 -10.36 -8.86 -4.31
N SER A 286 -10.04 -7.85 -3.51
CA SER A 286 -10.45 -6.47 -3.75
C SER A 286 -9.72 -5.87 -4.96
N LEU A 287 -8.41 -6.10 -5.11
CA LEU A 287 -7.62 -5.63 -6.25
C LEU A 287 -8.09 -6.25 -7.56
N GLU A 288 -8.34 -7.57 -7.58
CA GLU A 288 -8.86 -8.26 -8.76
C GLU A 288 -10.27 -7.76 -9.13
N GLN A 289 -11.10 -7.44 -8.15
CA GLN A 289 -12.41 -6.85 -8.43
C GLN A 289 -12.30 -5.45 -9.04
N THR A 290 -11.33 -4.64 -8.60
CA THR A 290 -11.08 -3.32 -9.17
C THR A 290 -10.62 -3.44 -10.62
N LYS A 291 -9.57 -4.23 -10.87
CA LYS A 291 -9.02 -4.46 -12.23
C LYS A 291 -10.06 -4.96 -13.24
N GLN A 292 -11.06 -5.74 -12.80
CA GLN A 292 -12.10 -6.28 -13.68
C GLN A 292 -13.32 -5.37 -13.88
N ARG A 293 -13.50 -4.34 -13.05
CA ARG A 293 -14.71 -3.49 -13.04
C ARG A 293 -14.47 -2.09 -13.57
N PHE A 294 -13.31 -1.52 -13.28
CA PHE A 294 -13.00 -0.13 -13.61
C PHE A 294 -12.16 -0.06 -14.90
N PRO A 295 -12.09 1.12 -15.54
CA PRO A 295 -11.24 1.34 -16.72
C PRO A 295 -9.78 0.91 -16.50
N ASP A 296 -9.11 0.47 -17.56
CA ASP A 296 -7.74 -0.09 -17.51
C ASP A 296 -6.69 0.92 -17.03
N ASP A 297 -6.97 2.22 -17.15
CA ASP A 297 -6.11 3.32 -16.71
C ASP A 297 -6.35 3.72 -15.24
N THR A 298 -7.29 3.07 -14.53
CA THR A 298 -7.53 3.31 -13.10
C THR A 298 -6.25 3.16 -12.29
N VAL A 299 -5.88 4.19 -11.55
CA VAL A 299 -4.79 4.17 -10.57
C VAL A 299 -5.25 3.39 -9.34
N ILE A 300 -4.56 2.29 -9.06
CA ILE A 300 -4.88 1.42 -7.94
C ILE A 300 -3.87 1.67 -6.82
N GLY A 301 -4.38 2.00 -5.63
CA GLY A 301 -3.55 2.23 -4.44
C GLY A 301 -3.85 1.27 -3.31
N VAL A 302 -2.89 1.08 -2.40
CA VAL A 302 -3.09 0.36 -1.13
C VAL A 302 -2.59 1.18 0.03
N CYS A 303 -3.46 1.42 1.02
CA CYS A 303 -3.11 1.99 2.31
C CYS A 303 -3.11 0.86 3.34
N SER A 304 -1.94 0.46 3.82
CA SER A 304 -1.85 -0.62 4.80
C SER A 304 -1.94 -0.07 6.22
N GLY A 305 -2.58 -0.81 7.11
CA GLY A 305 -2.79 -0.42 8.50
C GLY A 305 -2.48 -1.54 9.48
N GLY A 306 -2.33 -1.16 10.74
CA GLY A 306 -2.20 -2.12 11.85
C GLY A 306 -0.87 -2.88 11.87
N ARG A 307 -0.87 -4.04 12.54
CA ARG A 307 0.38 -4.79 12.82
C ARG A 307 0.99 -5.45 11.58
N ASN A 308 0.18 -5.78 10.58
CA ASN A 308 0.60 -6.51 9.38
C ASN A 308 0.85 -5.57 8.19
N TRP A 309 1.16 -4.30 8.44
CA TRP A 309 1.31 -3.30 7.39
C TRP A 309 2.35 -3.68 6.32
N LEU A 310 3.51 -4.18 6.74
CA LEU A 310 4.63 -4.47 5.82
C LEU A 310 4.32 -5.61 4.82
N PRO A 311 3.84 -6.81 5.23
CA PRO A 311 3.51 -7.85 4.27
C PRO A 311 2.38 -7.43 3.31
N ILE A 312 1.39 -6.67 3.79
CA ILE A 312 0.32 -6.11 2.94
C ILE A 312 0.90 -5.16 1.89
N THR A 313 1.74 -4.20 2.31
CA THR A 313 2.37 -3.25 1.38
C THR A 313 3.26 -3.94 0.36
N ILE A 314 4.12 -4.87 0.80
CA ILE A 314 5.02 -5.61 -0.10
C ILE A 314 4.23 -6.43 -1.12
N GLU A 315 3.19 -7.16 -0.69
CA GLU A 315 2.36 -7.93 -1.61
C GLU A 315 1.63 -7.02 -2.60
N ALA A 316 1.11 -5.87 -2.15
CA ALA A 316 0.50 -4.89 -3.04
C ALA A 316 1.49 -4.42 -4.13
N ILE A 317 2.73 -4.07 -3.74
CA ILE A 317 3.78 -3.66 -4.68
C ILE A 317 4.06 -4.76 -5.70
N LEU A 318 4.20 -6.01 -5.27
CA LEU A 318 4.45 -7.15 -6.14
C LEU A 318 3.28 -7.44 -7.11
N ARG A 319 2.07 -6.98 -6.77
CA ARG A 319 0.87 -7.09 -7.62
C ARG A 319 0.72 -5.96 -8.64
N GLY A 320 1.67 -5.03 -8.65
CA GLY A 320 1.71 -3.93 -9.62
C GLY A 320 0.74 -2.80 -9.33
N VAL A 321 0.38 -2.57 -8.06
CA VAL A 321 -0.35 -1.34 -7.70
C VAL A 321 0.50 -0.12 -8.04
N ASP A 322 -0.15 0.98 -8.42
CA ASP A 322 0.53 2.23 -8.80
C ASP A 322 0.93 3.04 -7.56
N TYR A 323 0.25 2.82 -6.43
CA TYR A 323 0.35 3.66 -5.26
C TYR A 323 0.37 2.86 -3.95
N VAL A 324 1.22 3.24 -3.00
CA VAL A 324 1.17 2.76 -1.61
C VAL A 324 1.25 3.91 -0.63
N ARG A 325 0.49 3.81 0.45
CA ARG A 325 0.60 4.72 1.60
C ARG A 325 1.37 4.08 2.73
N VAL A 326 2.32 4.83 3.29
CA VAL A 326 3.10 4.43 4.45
C VAL A 326 3.23 5.55 5.46
N GLY A 327 3.31 5.18 6.73
CA GLY A 327 3.59 6.12 7.80
C GLY A 327 2.79 5.85 9.07
N ILE A 328 3.18 6.58 10.11
CA ILE A 328 2.69 6.37 11.47
C ILE A 328 1.21 6.67 11.66
N GLU A 329 0.54 7.32 10.70
CA GLU A 329 -0.91 7.47 10.76
C GLU A 329 -1.65 6.12 10.81
N ASP A 330 -1.16 5.16 10.04
CA ASP A 330 -1.88 3.92 9.79
C ASP A 330 -1.40 2.78 10.71
N TYR A 331 -0.17 2.86 11.20
CA TYR A 331 0.43 1.84 12.05
C TYR A 331 1.56 2.40 12.92
N TYR A 332 1.64 1.94 14.15
CA TYR A 332 2.63 2.40 15.14
C TYR A 332 3.65 1.33 15.51
N TRP A 333 3.45 0.09 15.06
CA TRP A 333 4.31 -1.04 15.38
C TRP A 333 5.31 -1.29 14.25
N MET A 334 6.56 -1.51 14.61
CA MET A 334 7.57 -1.91 13.65
C MET A 334 7.39 -3.39 13.31
N TYR A 335 6.97 -3.72 12.08
CA TYR A 335 6.85 -5.13 11.67
C TYR A 335 8.24 -5.81 11.57
N PRO A 336 8.40 -7.10 11.95
CA PRO A 336 7.41 -8.04 12.51
C PRO A 336 7.32 -8.02 14.04
N HIS A 337 7.88 -7.01 14.68
CA HIS A 337 8.07 -6.96 16.11
C HIS A 337 6.74 -6.69 16.83
N ARG A 338 6.47 -7.49 17.85
CA ARG A 338 5.24 -7.38 18.64
C ARG A 338 5.27 -6.19 19.60
N ASP A 339 6.43 -5.90 20.16
CA ASP A 339 6.58 -5.01 21.31
C ASP A 339 7.43 -3.75 20.97
N GLU A 340 7.81 -3.58 19.71
CA GLU A 340 8.58 -2.43 19.22
C GLU A 340 7.68 -1.46 18.47
N VAL A 341 7.62 -0.22 18.96
CA VAL A 341 6.96 0.89 18.27
C VAL A 341 7.96 1.63 17.39
N ILE A 342 7.46 2.22 16.31
CA ILE A 342 8.25 3.04 15.40
C ILE A 342 8.84 4.22 16.17
N GLN A 343 10.15 4.43 16.05
CA GLN A 343 10.84 5.52 16.75
C GLN A 343 10.87 6.77 15.89
N GLU A 344 11.10 6.62 14.59
CA GLU A 344 11.04 7.71 13.61
C GLU A 344 10.24 7.26 12.38
N ASN A 345 9.32 8.10 11.89
CA ASN A 345 8.46 7.71 10.77
C ASN A 345 9.26 7.49 9.46
N ILE A 346 10.43 8.10 9.32
CA ILE A 346 11.36 7.82 8.21
C ILE A 346 11.81 6.34 8.12
N GLU A 347 11.79 5.59 9.23
CA GLU A 347 12.20 4.17 9.25
C GLU A 347 11.29 3.31 8.37
N VAL A 348 9.98 3.57 8.37
CA VAL A 348 9.02 2.80 7.57
C VAL A 348 9.02 3.23 6.11
N VAL A 349 9.31 4.50 5.82
CA VAL A 349 9.53 5.01 4.46
C VAL A 349 10.74 4.32 3.83
N ASN A 350 11.88 4.33 4.52
CA ASN A 350 13.12 3.72 4.02
C ASN A 350 12.94 2.22 3.73
N LYS A 351 12.21 1.48 4.57
CA LYS A 351 11.90 0.06 4.31
C LYS A 351 11.23 -0.17 2.95
N ILE A 352 10.29 0.68 2.55
CA ILE A 352 9.61 0.54 1.27
C ILE A 352 10.48 0.98 0.10
N VAL A 353 11.19 2.11 0.25
CA VAL A 353 12.13 2.58 -0.78
C VAL A 353 13.23 1.55 -1.04
N ASP A 354 13.81 0.99 0.02
CA ASP A 354 14.83 -0.07 -0.07
C ASP A 354 14.26 -1.33 -0.73
N PHE A 355 13.03 -1.71 -0.40
CA PHE A 355 12.37 -2.84 -1.04
C PHE A 355 12.19 -2.61 -2.55
N CYS A 356 11.72 -1.44 -2.97
CA CYS A 356 11.62 -1.06 -4.39
C CYS A 356 12.97 -1.15 -5.10
N ASN A 357 14.04 -0.64 -4.48
CA ASN A 357 15.41 -0.74 -5.00
C ASN A 357 15.87 -2.21 -5.16
N ILE A 358 15.59 -3.07 -4.16
CA ILE A 358 15.96 -4.49 -4.19
C ILE A 358 15.29 -5.22 -5.35
N ILE A 359 14.02 -4.93 -5.63
CA ILE A 359 13.27 -5.59 -6.72
C ILE A 359 13.44 -4.88 -8.08
N GLY A 360 14.20 -3.78 -8.12
CA GLY A 360 14.44 -3.01 -9.34
C GLY A 360 13.23 -2.22 -9.86
N ARG A 361 12.30 -1.83 -8.98
CA ARG A 361 11.17 -0.97 -9.31
C ARG A 361 11.48 0.47 -8.94
N GLU A 362 11.37 1.38 -9.89
CA GLU A 362 11.58 2.82 -9.64
C GLU A 362 10.51 3.38 -8.69
N VAL A 363 10.89 4.36 -7.87
CA VAL A 363 9.95 5.19 -7.09
C VAL A 363 9.63 6.46 -7.87
N ALA A 364 8.37 6.87 -7.87
CA ALA A 364 7.92 8.03 -8.62
C ALA A 364 8.44 9.32 -7.98
N THR A 365 8.78 10.29 -8.82
CA THR A 365 8.91 11.69 -8.40
C THR A 365 7.52 12.31 -8.22
N PRO A 366 7.38 13.44 -7.52
CA PRO A 366 6.09 14.11 -7.40
C PRO A 366 5.47 14.51 -8.75
N ALA A 367 6.29 14.91 -9.74
CA ALA A 367 5.82 15.20 -11.09
C ALA A 367 5.23 13.95 -11.77
N GLN A 368 5.95 12.83 -11.72
CA GLN A 368 5.44 11.55 -12.23
C GLN A 368 4.17 11.09 -11.49
N ALA A 369 4.08 11.35 -10.18
CA ALA A 369 2.87 11.02 -9.42
C ALA A 369 1.66 11.83 -9.89
N ARG A 370 1.82 13.13 -10.19
CA ARG A 370 0.75 13.92 -10.81
C ARG A 370 0.35 13.39 -12.18
N ASP A 371 1.32 13.05 -13.02
CA ASP A 371 1.06 12.49 -14.36
C ASP A 371 0.28 11.17 -14.28
N ILE A 372 0.72 10.25 -13.41
CA ILE A 372 0.07 8.94 -13.19
C ILE A 372 -1.35 9.12 -12.67
N MET A 373 -1.56 10.03 -11.70
CA MET A 373 -2.87 10.28 -11.09
C MET A 373 -3.77 11.18 -11.94
N GLY A 374 -3.27 11.78 -13.02
CA GLY A 374 -3.97 12.79 -13.80
C GLY A 374 -4.35 14.01 -12.97
N ILE A 375 -3.39 14.55 -12.22
CA ILE A 375 -3.53 15.77 -11.41
C ILE A 375 -2.91 16.95 -12.18
N GLU A 376 -3.69 18.02 -12.36
CA GLU A 376 -3.18 19.31 -12.84
C GLU A 376 -3.10 20.28 -11.66
N LEU A 377 -1.94 20.90 -11.45
CA LEU A 377 -1.77 21.93 -10.41
C LEU A 377 -2.36 23.26 -10.92
N THR A 378 -3.30 23.84 -10.17
CA THR A 378 -4.10 25.01 -10.60
C THR A 378 -3.61 26.36 -10.09
#